data_AF-A0A0G1YV25-F1
#
_entry.id   AF-A0A0G1YV25-F1
#
_cell.length_a   1.000
_cell.length_b   1.000
_cell.length_c   1.000
_cell.angle_alpha   90.00
_cell.angle_beta   90.00
_cell.angle_gamma   90.00
#
_symmetry.space_group_name_H-M   'P 1'
#
loop_
_entity.id
_entity.type
_entity.pdbx_description
1 polymer ?
#
loop_
_entity_poly.entity_id
_entity_poly.type
_entity_poly.pdbx_seq_one_letter_code
_entity_poly.pdbx_strand_id
1 'polypeptide(L)'
;MIKVLERAIKKVKKLSKQRQEYAAEVLENIAEAGDEIYKLTDDERRLVREGLSDLDAGRVVSDEEMAAFCKRKGFVYPTAEIYGGLAGFWDFGPLGVELKNNIKRQWWKHFVQSRNDIFGIDGSIITNRKVWEASGHAACFADLMLTSKKTKI
;
A
#
# COMPACT_ATOMS: atom_id res chain seq x y z
N MET A 1 -0.23 20.46 24.36
CA MET A 1 -0.03 20.86 22.94
C MET A 1 1.03 21.94 22.76
N ILE A 2 0.97 23.07 23.48
CA ILE A 2 1.86 24.25 23.26
C ILE A 2 3.36 23.92 23.36
N LYS A 3 3.80 23.17 24.38
CA LYS A 3 5.23 22.79 24.57
C LYS A 3 5.81 21.94 23.44
N VAL A 4 4.97 21.17 22.73
CA VAL A 4 5.40 20.32 21.61
C VAL A 4 5.68 21.19 20.37
N LEU A 5 4.79 22.14 20.09
CA LEU A 5 4.93 23.09 18.99
C LEU A 5 6.17 23.97 19.16
N GLU A 6 6.41 24.48 20.37
CA GLU A 6 7.60 25.30 20.67
C GLU A 6 8.91 24.52 20.43
N ARG A 7 8.95 23.24 20.83
CA ARG A 7 10.11 22.37 20.56
C ARG A 7 10.33 22.14 19.07
N ALA A 8 9.25 21.95 18.30
CA ALA A 8 9.33 21.76 16.86
C ALA A 8 9.87 23.01 16.16
N ILE A 9 9.34 24.20 16.48
CA ILE A 9 9.81 25.49 15.94
C ILE A 9 11.28 25.71 16.27
N LYS A 10 11.71 25.40 17.50
CA LYS A 10 13.12 25.55 17.91
C LYS A 10 14.06 24.61 17.16
N LYS A 11 13.59 23.44 16.72
CA LYS A 11 14.37 22.51 15.88
C LYS A 11 14.44 22.99 14.44
N VAL A 12 13.32 23.45 13.86
CA VAL A 12 13.27 23.94 12.47
C VAL A 12 14.17 25.17 12.30
N LYS A 13 14.15 26.12 13.25
CA LYS A 13 15.01 27.32 13.21
C LYS A 13 16.53 27.04 13.25
N LYS A 14 16.95 25.82 13.63
CA LYS A 14 18.36 25.41 13.62
C LYS A 14 18.82 24.83 12.27
N LEU A 15 17.91 24.62 11.32
CA LEU A 15 18.22 24.09 9.99
C LEU A 15 18.76 25.19 9.07
N SER A 16 19.39 24.80 7.96
CA SER A 16 19.80 25.75 6.91
C SER A 16 18.57 26.43 6.27
N LYS A 17 18.77 27.61 5.68
CA LYS A 17 17.69 28.40 5.06
C LYS A 17 16.87 27.59 4.04
N GLN A 18 17.56 26.86 3.17
CA GLN A 18 16.94 25.95 2.18
C GLN A 18 16.11 24.83 2.82
N ARG A 19 16.53 24.31 3.98
CA ARG A 19 15.76 23.29 4.72
C ARG A 19 14.61 23.89 5.51
N GLN A 20 14.71 25.14 5.93
CA GLN A 20 13.60 25.87 6.54
C GLN A 20 12.51 26.15 5.50
N GLU A 21 12.90 26.56 4.29
CA GLU A 21 11.98 26.75 3.14
C GLU A 21 11.30 25.43 2.77
N TYR A 22 12.06 24.33 2.63
CA TYR A 22 11.48 23.01 2.39
C TYR A 22 10.52 22.57 3.51
N ALA A 23 10.87 22.80 4.78
CA ALA A 23 9.98 22.47 5.89
C ALA A 23 8.72 23.34 5.88
N ALA A 24 8.81 24.60 5.47
CA ALA A 24 7.67 25.49 5.31
C ALA A 24 6.76 25.02 4.17
N GLU A 25 7.33 24.71 3.01
CA GLU A 25 6.60 24.16 1.85
C GLU A 25 5.88 22.85 2.21
N VAL A 26 6.55 21.94 2.94
CA VAL A 26 5.92 20.70 3.42
C VAL A 26 4.77 21.00 4.40
N LEU A 27 4.93 21.96 5.32
CA LEU A 27 3.89 22.33 6.27
C LEU A 27 2.70 23.03 5.59
N GLU A 28 2.97 23.88 4.60
CA GLU A 28 1.95 24.51 3.76
C GLU A 28 1.20 23.46 2.94
N ASN A 29 1.91 22.56 2.26
CA ASN A 29 1.29 21.43 1.57
C ASN A 29 0.46 20.54 2.51
N ILE A 30 0.92 20.30 3.75
CA ILE A 30 0.15 19.56 4.76
C ILE A 30 -1.10 20.35 5.20
N ALA A 31 -1.00 21.67 5.35
CA ALA A 31 -2.11 22.54 5.73
C ALA A 31 -3.14 22.72 4.59
N GLU A 32 -2.67 22.80 3.34
CA GLU A 32 -3.48 22.96 2.13
C GLU A 32 -4.12 21.65 1.66
N ALA A 33 -3.48 20.50 1.91
CA ALA A 33 -4.01 19.19 1.52
C ALA A 33 -5.37 18.85 2.18
N GLY A 34 -5.79 19.62 3.19
CA GLY A 34 -7.02 19.43 3.95
C GLY A 34 -7.00 18.12 4.75
N ASP A 35 -7.65 18.09 5.91
CA ASP A 35 -7.84 16.86 6.68
C ASP A 35 -8.78 15.88 5.94
N GLU A 36 -8.29 15.23 4.88
CA GLU A 36 -8.87 13.97 4.36
C GLU A 36 -8.23 12.74 5.00
N ILE A 37 -7.44 12.92 6.07
CA ILE A 37 -6.98 11.80 6.87
C ILE A 37 -8.21 11.29 7.63
N TYR A 38 -8.61 10.04 7.35
CA TYR A 38 -9.66 9.36 8.13
C TYR A 38 -9.27 9.38 9.61
N LYS A 39 -9.93 10.23 10.40
CA LYS A 39 -9.69 10.32 11.83
C LYS A 39 -10.44 9.18 12.50
N LEU A 40 -9.67 8.20 12.96
CA LEU A 40 -10.21 7.10 13.77
C LEU A 40 -11.01 7.67 14.93
N THR A 41 -12.23 7.18 15.10
CA THR A 41 -13.06 7.42 16.28
C THR A 41 -12.39 6.84 17.51
N ASP A 42 -12.80 7.26 18.71
CA ASP A 42 -12.21 6.73 19.94
C ASP A 42 -12.44 5.21 20.08
N ASP A 43 -13.57 4.71 19.56
CA ASP A 43 -13.86 3.27 19.49
C ASP A 43 -12.92 2.54 18.54
N GLU A 44 -12.69 3.07 17.34
CA GLU A 44 -11.76 2.48 16.38
C GLU A 44 -10.32 2.51 16.89
N ARG A 45 -9.90 3.61 17.54
CA ARG A 45 -8.58 3.68 18.18
C ARG A 45 -8.43 2.65 19.28
N ARG A 46 -9.49 2.39 20.05
CA ARG A 46 -9.49 1.33 21.07
C ARG A 46 -9.28 -0.03 20.41
N LEU A 47 -10.05 -0.36 19.37
CA LEU A 47 -9.94 -1.63 18.64
C LEU A 47 -8.55 -1.83 18.02
N VAL A 48 -7.96 -0.78 17.44
CA VAL A 48 -6.61 -0.83 16.89
C VAL A 48 -5.58 -1.11 17.98
N ARG A 49 -5.69 -0.46 19.15
CA ARG A 49 -4.78 -0.70 20.28
C ARG A 49 -4.91 -2.10 20.85
N GLU A 50 -6.13 -2.63 20.92
CA GLU A 50 -6.40 -4.00 21.33
C GLU A 50 -5.73 -5.00 20.38
N GLY A 51 -5.94 -4.84 19.06
CA GLY A 51 -5.29 -5.69 18.06
C GLY A 51 -3.76 -5.61 18.07
N LEU A 52 -3.18 -4.43 18.32
CA LEU A 52 -1.73 -4.29 18.50
C LEU A 52 -1.23 -5.02 19.76
N SER A 53 -1.98 -4.94 20.87
CA SER A 53 -1.64 -5.67 22.08
C SER A 53 -1.74 -7.18 21.90
N ASP A 54 -2.69 -7.65 21.09
CA ASP A 54 -2.81 -9.08 20.74
C ASP A 54 -1.62 -9.54 19.90
N LEU A 55 -1.19 -8.73 18.94
CA LEU A 55 0.01 -9.00 18.14
C LEU A 55 1.27 -9.10 19.02
N ASP A 56 1.46 -8.16 19.94
CA ASP A 56 2.59 -8.17 20.88
C ASP A 56 2.57 -9.40 21.81
N ALA A 57 1.38 -9.92 22.10
CA ALA A 57 1.20 -11.15 22.87
C ALA A 57 1.28 -12.44 22.01
N GLY A 58 1.57 -12.32 20.71
CA GLY A 58 1.63 -13.45 19.78
C GLY A 58 0.27 -14.06 19.43
N ARG A 59 -0.84 -13.39 19.76
CA ARG A 59 -2.19 -13.80 19.37
C ARG A 59 -2.47 -13.30 17.96
N VAL A 60 -2.01 -14.07 16.99
CA VAL A 60 -2.20 -13.76 15.57
C VAL A 60 -3.23 -14.71 14.98
N VAL A 61 -4.08 -14.19 14.11
CA VAL A 61 -5.02 -14.99 13.32
C VAL A 61 -4.21 -15.84 12.34
N SER A 62 -4.57 -17.11 12.18
CA SER A 62 -3.93 -17.99 11.20
C SER A 62 -4.24 -17.56 9.76
N ASP A 63 -3.41 -18.00 8.81
CA ASP A 63 -3.62 -17.73 7.38
C ASP A 63 -4.95 -18.32 6.91
N GLU A 64 -5.34 -19.50 7.40
CA GLU A 64 -6.61 -20.14 7.09
C GLU A 64 -7.81 -19.34 7.60
N GLU A 65 -7.74 -18.85 8.84
CA GLU A 65 -8.79 -18.02 9.42
C GLU A 65 -8.94 -16.69 8.67
N MET A 66 -7.82 -16.07 8.29
CA MET A 66 -7.81 -14.84 7.50
C MET A 66 -8.39 -15.05 6.10
N ALA A 67 -7.96 -16.12 5.41
CA ALA A 67 -8.49 -16.47 4.09
C ALA A 67 -10.01 -16.73 4.15
N ALA A 68 -10.47 -17.44 5.18
CA ALA A 68 -11.89 -17.70 5.38
C ALA A 68 -12.67 -16.41 5.69
N PHE A 69 -12.11 -15.49 6.48
CA PHE A 69 -12.70 -14.17 6.70
C PHE A 69 -12.84 -13.38 5.40
N CYS A 70 -11.76 -13.28 4.63
CA CYS A 70 -11.73 -12.55 3.36
C CYS A 70 -12.78 -13.07 2.38
N LYS A 71 -12.91 -14.40 2.26
CA LYS A 71 -13.92 -15.04 1.42
C LYS A 71 -15.34 -14.76 1.92
N ARG A 72 -15.61 -14.97 3.22
CA ARG A 72 -16.94 -14.77 3.82
C ARG A 72 -17.42 -13.32 3.75
N LYS A 73 -16.50 -12.36 3.84
CA LYS A 73 -16.82 -10.91 3.83
C LYS A 73 -16.80 -10.30 2.43
N GLY A 74 -16.38 -11.04 1.41
CA GLY A 74 -16.35 -10.55 0.04
C GLY A 74 -15.22 -9.57 -0.24
N PHE A 75 -14.03 -9.87 0.29
CA PHE A 75 -12.79 -9.19 -0.08
C PHE A 75 -12.15 -9.81 -1.31
N VAL A 76 -11.80 -11.10 -1.26
CA VAL A 76 -11.07 -11.76 -2.35
C VAL A 76 -11.51 -13.21 -2.50
N TYR A 77 -11.55 -13.68 -3.75
CA TYR A 77 -11.93 -15.03 -4.17
C TYR A 77 -10.89 -15.61 -5.13
N PRO A 78 -10.63 -16.92 -5.12
CA PRO A 78 -9.87 -17.57 -6.18
C PRO A 78 -10.55 -17.34 -7.53
N THR A 79 -9.79 -16.88 -8.53
CA THR A 79 -10.36 -16.69 -9.88
C THR A 79 -10.83 -18.03 -10.42
N ALA A 80 -12.00 -18.03 -11.09
CA ALA A 80 -12.60 -19.23 -11.71
C ALA A 80 -12.80 -20.40 -10.73
N GLU A 81 -13.13 -20.11 -9.45
CA GLU A 81 -13.28 -21.12 -8.39
C GLU A 81 -14.20 -22.29 -8.79
N ILE A 82 -15.35 -22.02 -9.42
CA ILE A 82 -16.31 -23.05 -9.85
C ILE A 82 -15.78 -23.96 -10.98
N TYR A 83 -14.65 -23.60 -11.59
CA TYR A 83 -13.97 -24.36 -12.64
C TYR A 83 -12.64 -24.97 -12.15
N GLY A 84 -12.40 -25.02 -10.84
CA GLY A 84 -11.19 -25.59 -10.24
C GLY A 84 -10.11 -24.56 -9.88
N GLY A 85 -10.36 -23.27 -10.12
CA GLY A 85 -9.45 -22.19 -9.78
C GLY A 85 -8.27 -22.06 -10.74
N LEU A 86 -7.59 -20.92 -10.69
CA LEU A 86 -6.31 -20.71 -11.37
C LEU A 86 -5.27 -20.18 -10.38
N ALA A 87 -4.26 -21.00 -10.09
CA ALA A 87 -3.23 -20.66 -9.11
C ALA A 87 -2.52 -19.35 -9.48
N GLY A 88 -2.45 -18.42 -8.52
CA GLY A 88 -1.85 -17.10 -8.72
C GLY A 88 -2.82 -16.01 -9.19
N PHE A 89 -4.09 -16.34 -9.49
CA PHE A 89 -5.09 -15.39 -9.97
C PHE A 89 -6.27 -15.28 -8.98
N TRP A 90 -6.71 -14.05 -8.75
CA TRP A 90 -7.70 -13.72 -7.72
C TRP A 90 -8.66 -12.61 -8.17
N ASP A 91 -9.92 -12.74 -7.78
CA ASP A 91 -10.99 -11.78 -8.04
C ASP A 91 -11.35 -11.00 -6.78
N PHE A 92 -11.44 -9.68 -6.87
CA PHE A 92 -11.83 -8.83 -5.75
C PHE A 92 -13.35 -8.71 -5.68
N GLY A 93 -13.92 -9.08 -4.52
CA GLY A 93 -15.35 -8.93 -4.24
C GLY A 93 -15.77 -7.49 -3.93
N PRO A 94 -17.04 -7.25 -3.53
CA PRO A 94 -17.56 -5.90 -3.30
C PRO A 94 -16.78 -5.09 -2.26
N LEU A 95 -16.41 -5.68 -1.12
CA LEU A 95 -15.59 -4.98 -0.12
C LEU A 95 -14.12 -4.87 -0.57
N GLY A 96 -13.64 -5.86 -1.30
CA GLY A 96 -12.28 -5.89 -1.81
C GLY A 96 -12.01 -4.81 -2.85
N VAL A 97 -12.93 -4.58 -3.78
CA VAL A 97 -12.78 -3.55 -4.81
C VAL A 97 -12.82 -2.16 -4.20
N GLU A 98 -13.70 -1.91 -3.22
CA GLU A 98 -13.74 -0.64 -2.50
C GLU A 98 -12.47 -0.39 -1.70
N LEU A 99 -11.99 -1.39 -0.96
CA LEU A 99 -10.73 -1.29 -0.21
C LEU A 99 -9.54 -1.02 -1.16
N LYS A 100 -9.43 -1.78 -2.25
CA LYS A 100 -8.38 -1.60 -3.27
C LYS A 100 -8.44 -0.20 -3.87
N ASN A 101 -9.62 0.28 -4.23
CA ASN A 101 -9.80 1.61 -4.80
C ASN A 101 -9.48 2.72 -3.81
N ASN A 102 -9.87 2.56 -2.54
CA ASN A 102 -9.51 3.48 -1.46
C ASN A 102 -7.99 3.59 -1.30
N ILE A 103 -7.29 2.45 -1.24
CA ILE A 103 -5.83 2.41 -1.14
C ILE A 103 -5.18 3.11 -2.35
N LYS A 104 -5.62 2.79 -3.57
CA LYS A 104 -5.09 3.43 -4.79
C LYS A 104 -5.30 4.95 -4.78
N ARG A 105 -6.48 5.43 -4.39
CA ARG A 105 -6.79 6.86 -4.30
C ARG A 105 -5.90 7.57 -3.27
N GLN A 106 -5.78 6.99 -2.08
CA GLN A 106 -4.96 7.57 -1.02
C GLN A 106 -3.48 7.61 -1.40
N TRP A 107 -2.98 6.53 -2.02
CA TRP A 107 -1.62 6.50 -2.55
C TRP A 107 -1.41 7.58 -3.61
N TRP A 108 -2.34 7.72 -4.57
CA TRP A 108 -2.24 8.72 -5.63
C TRP A 108 -2.26 10.15 -5.08
N LYS A 109 -3.18 10.43 -4.13
CA LYS A 109 -3.25 11.72 -3.47
C LYS A 109 -1.92 12.06 -2.77
N HIS A 110 -1.40 11.13 -1.97
CA HIS A 110 -0.23 11.35 -1.15
C HIS A 110 1.09 11.46 -1.94
N PHE A 111 1.28 10.60 -2.94
CA PHE A 111 2.54 10.57 -3.68
C PHE A 111 2.52 11.45 -4.91
N VAL A 112 1.40 11.50 -5.65
CA VAL A 112 1.35 12.21 -6.93
C VAL A 112 0.79 13.62 -6.78
N GLN A 113 -0.33 13.79 -6.06
CA GLN A 113 -1.00 15.11 -6.01
C GLN A 113 -0.41 16.06 -4.97
N SER A 114 0.02 15.58 -3.80
CA SER A 114 0.57 16.44 -2.74
C SER A 114 2.07 16.69 -2.84
N ARG A 115 2.71 16.30 -3.94
CA ARG A 115 4.14 16.48 -4.16
C ARG A 115 4.41 17.10 -5.51
N ASN A 116 5.37 18.03 -5.54
CA ASN A 116 5.72 18.80 -6.72
C ASN A 116 6.75 18.09 -7.62
N ASP A 117 7.24 16.92 -7.20
CA ASP A 117 8.34 16.18 -7.83
C ASP A 117 7.93 14.79 -8.37
N ILE A 118 6.64 14.47 -8.38
CA ILE A 118 6.11 13.19 -8.88
C ILE A 118 5.03 13.47 -9.92
N PHE A 119 5.16 12.85 -11.09
CA PHE A 119 4.24 13.04 -12.22
C PHE A 119 3.51 11.75 -12.55
N GLY A 120 2.18 11.82 -12.60
CA GLY A 120 1.34 10.69 -12.99
C GLY A 120 1.44 10.40 -14.49
N ILE A 121 1.64 9.12 -14.83
CA ILE A 121 1.57 8.61 -16.21
C ILE A 121 0.70 7.36 -16.23
N ASP A 122 0.00 7.13 -17.34
CA ASP A 122 -0.73 5.88 -17.61
C ASP A 122 -0.24 5.29 -18.93
N GLY A 123 0.19 4.04 -18.89
CA GLY A 123 0.91 3.37 -19.99
C GLY A 123 0.25 2.06 -20.38
N SER A 124 0.49 1.62 -21.62
CA SER A 124 -0.03 0.34 -22.11
C SER A 124 0.62 -0.85 -21.39
N ILE A 125 -0.19 -1.86 -21.06
CA ILE A 125 0.28 -3.15 -20.52
C ILE A 125 1.03 -3.95 -21.60
N ILE A 126 0.52 -3.94 -22.84
CA ILE A 126 1.16 -4.59 -23.97
C ILE A 126 2.15 -3.60 -24.58
N THR A 127 3.43 -3.99 -24.65
CA THR A 127 4.51 -3.14 -25.15
C THR A 127 5.41 -3.87 -26.15
N ASN A 128 6.27 -3.11 -26.84
CA ASN A 128 7.20 -3.65 -27.82
C ASN A 128 8.30 -4.49 -27.15
N ARG A 129 8.57 -5.68 -27.69
CA ARG A 129 9.61 -6.60 -27.20
C ARG A 129 10.97 -5.94 -26.98
N LYS A 130 11.38 -4.99 -27.83
CA LYS A 130 12.67 -4.30 -27.71
C LYS A 130 12.83 -3.55 -26.38
N VAL A 131 11.74 -3.13 -25.75
CA VAL A 131 11.76 -2.48 -24.41
C VAL A 131 12.18 -3.48 -23.33
N TRP A 132 11.71 -4.72 -23.39
CA TRP A 132 12.09 -5.78 -22.45
C TRP A 132 13.53 -6.23 -22.61
N GLU A 133 14.02 -6.24 -23.85
CA GLU A 133 15.42 -6.54 -24.16
C GLU A 133 16.35 -5.43 -23.65
N ALA A 134 16.04 -4.17 -23.98
CA ALA A 134 16.86 -3.02 -23.58
C ALA A 134 16.89 -2.80 -22.05
N SER A 135 15.81 -3.11 -21.34
CA SER A 135 15.76 -3.04 -19.87
C SER A 135 16.40 -4.24 -19.17
N GLY A 136 16.83 -5.28 -19.90
CA GLY A 136 17.43 -6.50 -19.36
C GLY A 136 16.43 -7.52 -18.81
N HIS A 137 15.13 -7.20 -18.74
CA HIS A 137 14.10 -8.13 -18.25
C HIS A 137 14.11 -9.45 -19.02
N ALA A 138 14.30 -9.41 -20.34
CA ALA A 138 14.32 -10.61 -21.18
C ALA A 138 15.46 -11.60 -20.81
N ALA A 139 16.55 -11.12 -20.22
CA ALA A 139 17.69 -11.95 -19.83
C ALA A 139 17.69 -12.33 -18.35
N CYS A 140 17.11 -11.49 -17.49
CA CYS A 140 17.28 -11.60 -16.03
C CYS A 140 16.00 -11.90 -15.25
N PHE A 141 14.81 -11.77 -15.83
CA PHE A 141 13.55 -12.03 -15.13
C PHE A 141 13.20 -13.53 -15.16
N ALA A 142 14.00 -14.33 -14.44
CA ALA A 142 13.82 -15.78 -14.33
C ALA A 142 14.23 -16.29 -12.95
N ASP A 143 13.47 -17.25 -12.44
CA ASP A 143 13.76 -17.98 -11.20
C ASP A 143 14.23 -19.41 -11.51
N LEU A 144 15.06 -19.98 -10.63
CA LEU A 144 15.51 -21.36 -10.75
C LEU A 144 14.37 -22.33 -10.41
N MET A 145 13.89 -23.08 -11.40
CA MET A 145 12.88 -24.12 -11.22
C MET A 145 13.52 -25.52 -11.22
N LEU A 146 13.34 -26.26 -10.13
CA LEU A 146 13.69 -27.68 -10.05
C LEU A 146 12.47 -28.54 -10.35
N THR A 147 12.62 -29.54 -11.22
CA THR A 147 11.53 -30.47 -11.57
C THR A 147 11.96 -31.93 -11.34
N SER A 148 11.02 -32.75 -10.87
CA SER A 148 11.22 -34.19 -10.69
C SER A 148 10.88 -34.92 -11.98
N LYS A 149 11.70 -35.91 -12.37
CA LYS A 149 11.38 -36.77 -13.52
C LYS A 149 10.09 -37.59 -13.33
N LYS A 150 9.67 -37.84 -12.09
CA LYS A 150 8.47 -38.64 -11.75
C LYS A 150 7.18 -37.82 -11.73
N THR A 151 7.28 -36.55 -11.36
CA THR A 151 6.18 -35.58 -11.30
C THR A 151 6.59 -34.39 -12.13
N LYS A 152 6.65 -34.59 -13.46
CA LYS A 152 6.65 -33.47 -14.38
C LYS A 152 5.26 -32.87 -14.36
N ILE A 153 5.17 -31.61 -13.94
CA ILE A 153 4.04 -30.74 -14.29
C ILE A 153 4.23 -30.34 -15.75
#